data_AF-A0A7H4MRC6-F1
#
_entry.id   AF-A0A7H4MRC6-F1
#
_cell.length_a   1.000
_cell.length_b   1.000
_cell.length_c   1.000
_cell.angle_alpha   90.00
_cell.angle_beta   90.00
_cell.angle_gamma   90.00
#
_symmetry.space_group_name_H-M   'P 1'
#
loop_
_entity.id
_entity.type
_entity.pdbx_description
1 polymer ?
#
loop_
_entity_poly.entity_id
_entity_poly.type
_entity_poly.pdbx_seq_one_letter_code
_entity_poly.pdbx_strand_id
1 'polypeptide(L)'
;MVAVRSAHLNKAGEFDPKKWIASLGISSQQSCERLAETWDYCREKTQGHPQADLLLWRGVEMVEILSTLSMDLDTLRAALLFPLADGEVVSEEVMQESVGKSGRDPDSRGAGHGRYPPAKSHP
;
A
#
# COMPACT_ATOMS: atom_id res chain seq x y z
N MET A 1 -23.84 7.21 -7.15
CA MET A 1 -24.20 6.25 -6.09
C MET A 1 -23.22 5.09 -6.20
N VAL A 2 -22.07 5.19 -5.55
CA VAL A 2 -21.08 4.10 -5.50
C VAL A 2 -21.61 3.11 -4.49
N ALA A 3 -21.95 1.91 -4.92
CA ALA A 3 -22.34 0.83 -4.03
C ALA A 3 -21.11 0.46 -3.20
N VAL A 4 -21.00 1.05 -2.02
CA VAL A 4 -20.16 0.54 -0.94
C VAL A 4 -20.59 -0.90 -0.78
N ARG A 5 -19.77 -1.85 -1.25
CA ARG A 5 -20.01 -3.27 -1.05
C ARG A 5 -20.08 -3.40 0.46
N SER A 6 -21.25 -3.73 0.98
CA SER A 6 -21.52 -3.78 2.40
C SER A 6 -20.66 -4.85 3.06
N ALA A 7 -19.40 -4.53 3.36
CA ALA A 7 -18.63 -5.20 4.37
C ALA A 7 -19.18 -4.70 5.70
N HIS A 8 -20.37 -5.21 6.06
CA HIS A 8 -20.84 -5.19 7.42
C HIS A 8 -19.78 -5.92 8.25
N LEU A 9 -18.84 -5.18 8.84
CA LEU A 9 -18.22 -5.60 10.11
C LEU A 9 -19.35 -5.58 11.14
N ASN A 10 -20.25 -6.55 11.02
CA ASN A 10 -21.19 -6.89 12.06
C ASN A 10 -20.35 -7.15 13.30
N LYS A 11 -20.71 -6.48 14.40
CA LYS A 11 -20.17 -6.76 15.72
C LYS A 11 -20.08 -8.28 15.93
N ALA A 12 -18.87 -8.74 16.26
CA ALA A 12 -18.50 -10.09 16.69
C ALA A 12 -18.60 -11.22 15.62
N GLY A 13 -17.44 -11.53 15.02
CA GLY A 13 -17.12 -12.80 14.33
C GLY A 13 -17.57 -12.81 12.86
N GLU A 14 -16.71 -12.75 11.85
CA GLU A 14 -15.35 -13.23 11.72
C GLU A 14 -14.84 -12.54 10.43
N PHE A 15 -14.23 -11.35 10.53
CA PHE A 15 -13.54 -10.80 9.36
C PHE A 15 -12.40 -11.76 9.04
N ASP A 16 -12.56 -12.51 7.95
CA ASP A 16 -11.60 -13.51 7.51
C ASP A 16 -10.69 -12.86 6.46
N PRO A 17 -9.49 -12.39 6.85
CA PRO A 17 -8.58 -11.72 5.93
C PRO A 17 -8.17 -12.64 4.77
N LYS A 18 -8.20 -13.96 4.96
CA LYS A 18 -7.84 -14.91 3.90
C LYS A 18 -8.92 -14.95 2.82
N LYS A 19 -10.20 -15.01 3.21
CA LYS A 19 -11.33 -14.94 2.26
C LYS A 19 -11.38 -13.58 1.57
N TRP A 20 -11.14 -12.50 2.32
CA TRP A 20 -11.10 -11.16 1.75
C TRP A 20 -10.00 -11.01 0.71
N ILE A 21 -8.75 -11.38 1.02
CA ILE A 21 -7.63 -11.29 0.07
C ILE A 21 -7.87 -12.17 -1.16
N ALA A 22 -8.42 -13.38 -0.97
CA ALA A 22 -8.80 -14.25 -2.09
C ALA A 22 -9.88 -13.62 -2.99
N SER A 23 -10.77 -12.79 -2.44
CA SER A 23 -11.81 -12.08 -3.21
C SER A 23 -11.28 -10.92 -4.05
N LEU A 24 -10.08 -10.41 -3.75
CA LEU A 24 -9.44 -9.31 -4.49
C LEU A 24 -8.94 -9.75 -5.87
N GLY A 25 -8.88 -11.06 -6.15
CA GLY A 25 -8.46 -11.57 -7.46
C GLY A 25 -6.99 -11.31 -7.79
N ILE A 26 -6.13 -11.16 -6.78
CA ILE A 26 -4.69 -10.94 -6.95
C ILE A 26 -4.06 -12.21 -7.57
N SER A 27 -3.45 -12.06 -8.75
CA SER A 27 -2.96 -13.19 -9.55
C SER A 27 -1.78 -13.96 -8.93
N SER A 28 -1.04 -13.34 -8.00
CA SER A 28 0.17 -13.91 -7.41
C SER A 28 -0.06 -14.30 -5.95
N GLN A 29 0.18 -15.57 -5.62
CA GLN A 29 0.09 -16.05 -4.23
C GLN A 29 1.05 -15.30 -3.30
N GLN A 30 2.27 -15.02 -3.76
CA GLN A 30 3.24 -14.23 -2.99
C GLN A 30 2.68 -12.83 -2.68
N SER A 31 1.94 -12.22 -3.61
CA SER A 31 1.31 -10.92 -3.38
C SER A 31 0.17 -11.00 -2.36
N CYS A 32 -0.63 -12.07 -2.40
CA CYS A 32 -1.65 -12.34 -1.39
C CYS A 32 -1.04 -12.50 0.01
N GLU A 33 0.06 -13.26 0.12
CA GLU A 33 0.78 -13.47 1.39
C GLU A 33 1.33 -12.17 1.96
N ARG A 34 1.95 -11.33 1.11
CA ARG A 34 2.48 -10.01 1.51
C ARG A 34 1.39 -9.04 1.94
N LEU A 35 0.22 -9.09 1.29
CA LEU A 35 -0.92 -8.29 1.69
C LEU A 35 -1.49 -8.77 3.04
N ALA A 36 -1.52 -10.09 3.26
CA ALA A 36 -1.93 -10.69 4.54
C ALA A 36 -0.98 -10.29 5.67
N GLU A 37 0.34 -10.35 5.45
CA GLU A 37 1.35 -9.88 6.42
C GLU A 37 1.12 -8.41 6.79
N THR A 38 0.80 -7.57 5.80
CA THR A 38 0.54 -6.15 6.03
C THR A 38 -0.74 -5.94 6.84
N TRP A 39 -1.79 -6.71 6.56
CA TRP A 39 -3.03 -6.70 7.34
C TRP A 39 -2.80 -7.12 8.79
N ASP A 40 -2.11 -8.24 9.03
CA ASP A 40 -1.79 -8.71 10.39
C ASP A 40 -0.97 -7.65 11.15
N TYR A 41 0.01 -7.02 10.50
CA TYR A 41 0.77 -5.91 11.06
C TYR A 41 -0.14 -4.73 11.46
N CYS A 42 -1.05 -4.28 10.57
CA CYS A 42 -1.98 -3.20 10.88
C CYS A 42 -2.87 -3.55 12.07
N ARG A 43 -3.34 -4.80 12.14
CA ARG A 43 -4.17 -5.29 13.24
C ARG A 43 -3.40 -5.31 14.56
N GLU A 44 -2.15 -5.75 14.56
CA GLU A 44 -1.29 -5.75 15.75
C GLU A 44 -1.00 -4.33 16.23
N LYS A 45 -0.70 -3.40 15.32
CA LYS A 45 -0.39 -2.01 15.68
C LYS A 45 -1.58 -1.22 16.20
N THR A 46 -2.79 -1.56 15.75
CA THR A 46 -4.02 -0.92 16.23
C THR A 46 -4.55 -1.54 17.52
N GLN A 47 -3.91 -2.58 18.08
CA GLN A 47 -4.34 -3.16 19.36
C GLN A 47 -4.30 -2.14 20.50
N GLY A 48 -5.43 -1.99 21.20
CA GLY A 48 -5.57 -1.01 22.29
C GLY A 48 -5.89 0.41 21.82
N HIS A 49 -5.98 0.67 20.51
CA HIS A 49 -6.42 1.95 19.98
C HIS A 49 -7.95 2.07 20.04
N PRO A 50 -8.52 3.18 20.55
CA PRO A 50 -9.98 3.34 20.69
C PRO A 50 -10.71 3.32 19.34
N GLN A 51 -10.00 3.57 18.23
CA GLN A 51 -10.56 3.57 16.88
C GLN A 51 -10.00 2.45 16.00
N ALA A 52 -9.44 1.39 16.59
CA ALA A 52 -8.80 0.29 15.86
C ALA A 52 -9.67 -0.25 14.71
N ASP A 53 -10.93 -0.60 15.00
CA ASP A 53 -11.87 -1.13 14.02
C ASP A 53 -12.13 -0.16 12.86
N LEU A 54 -12.24 1.14 13.16
CA LEU A 54 -12.48 2.18 12.15
C LEU A 54 -11.28 2.34 11.22
N LEU A 55 -10.07 2.37 11.76
CA LEU A 55 -8.84 2.53 11.00
C LEU A 55 -8.59 1.33 10.08
N LEU A 56 -8.74 0.11 10.61
CA LEU A 56 -8.61 -1.12 9.85
C LEU A 56 -9.64 -1.19 8.72
N TRP A 57 -10.90 -0.86 9.00
CA TRP A 57 -11.97 -0.89 8.01
C TRP A 57 -11.73 0.11 6.87
N ARG A 58 -11.29 1.32 7.20
CA ARG A 58 -10.98 2.32 6.18
C ARG A 58 -9.86 1.86 5.25
N GLY A 59 -8.88 1.11 5.76
CA GLY A 59 -7.83 0.50 4.95
C GLY A 59 -8.37 -0.58 4.01
N VAL A 60 -9.27 -1.44 4.51
CA VAL A 60 -9.93 -2.49 3.70
C VAL A 60 -10.70 -1.86 2.53
N GLU A 61 -11.51 -0.84 2.79
CA GLU A 61 -12.28 -0.16 1.73
C GLU A 61 -11.38 0.45 0.65
N MET A 62 -10.28 1.08 1.05
CA MET A 62 -9.32 1.65 0.11
C MET A 62 -8.68 0.57 -0.76
N VAL A 63 -8.31 -0.57 -0.17
CA VAL A 63 -7.77 -1.73 -0.91
C VAL A 63 -8.80 -2.30 -1.88
N GLU A 64 -10.06 -2.46 -1.46
CA GLU A 64 -11.11 -2.96 -2.34
C GLU A 64 -11.25 -2.08 -3.58
N ILE A 65 -11.32 -0.76 -3.41
CA ILE A 65 -11.39 0.19 -4.52
C ILE A 65 -10.17 0.06 -5.43
N LEU A 66 -8.95 0.10 -4.87
CA LEU A 66 -7.71 0.06 -5.64
C LEU A 66 -7.52 -1.30 -6.35
N SER A 67 -8.04 -2.39 -5.78
CA SER A 67 -8.01 -3.71 -6.42
C SER A 67 -8.87 -3.73 -7.68
N THR A 68 -10.01 -3.02 -7.70
CA THR A 68 -10.83 -2.88 -8.92
C THR A 68 -10.13 -2.11 -10.02
N LEU A 69 -9.17 -1.26 -9.66
CA LEU A 69 -8.35 -0.49 -10.60
C LEU A 69 -7.10 -1.26 -11.05
N SER A 70 -6.93 -2.52 -10.62
CA SER A 70 -5.75 -3.35 -10.92
C SER A 70 -4.43 -2.68 -10.51
N MET A 71 -4.44 -1.92 -9.41
CA MET A 71 -3.23 -1.30 -8.86
C MET A 71 -2.24 -2.37 -8.36
N ASP A 72 -0.96 -2.01 -8.34
CA ASP A 72 0.09 -2.90 -7.84
C ASP A 72 -0.05 -3.17 -6.33
N LEU A 73 0.60 -4.25 -5.90
CA LEU A 73 0.59 -4.70 -4.51
C LEU A 73 1.10 -3.63 -3.53
N ASP A 74 2.13 -2.86 -3.90
CA ASP A 74 2.70 -1.86 -3.00
C ASP A 74 1.70 -0.74 -2.73
N THR A 75 0.91 -0.36 -3.75
CA THR A 75 -0.22 0.55 -3.60
C THR A 75 -1.31 -0.03 -2.68
N LEU A 76 -1.67 -1.31 -2.82
CA LEU A 76 -2.66 -1.95 -1.92
C LEU A 76 -2.15 -1.98 -0.47
N ARG A 77 -0.86 -2.26 -0.26
CA ARG A 77 -0.25 -2.28 1.08
C ARG A 77 -0.20 -0.87 1.68
N ALA A 78 0.12 0.13 0.89
CA ALA A 78 0.09 1.52 1.31
C ALA A 78 -1.31 1.97 1.73
N ALA A 79 -2.34 1.52 1.02
CA ALA A 79 -3.73 1.82 1.34
C ALA A 79 -4.17 1.24 2.70
N LEU A 80 -3.65 0.07 3.10
CA LEU A 80 -3.87 -0.45 4.45
C LEU A 80 -3.18 0.38 5.53
N LEU A 81 -2.02 0.96 5.23
CA LEU A 81 -1.22 1.72 6.19
C LEU A 81 -1.64 3.19 6.29
N PHE A 82 -2.25 3.75 5.25
CA PHE A 82 -2.64 5.15 5.19
C PHE A 82 -3.53 5.59 6.36
N PRO A 83 -4.63 4.88 6.72
CA PRO A 83 -5.44 5.27 7.87
C PRO A 83 -4.68 5.17 9.20
N LEU A 84 -3.74 4.22 9.31
CA LEU A 84 -2.95 4.06 10.54
C LEU A 84 -1.94 5.20 10.68
N ALA A 85 -1.36 5.70 9.59
CA ALA A 85 -0.48 6.86 9.62
C ALA A 85 -1.26 8.14 9.95
N ASP A 86 -2.45 8.31 9.35
CA ASP A 86 -3.37 9.41 9.65
C ASP A 86 -3.84 9.40 11.12
N GLY A 87 -4.06 8.22 11.69
CA GLY A 87 -4.40 8.01 13.10
C GLY A 87 -3.21 7.99 14.06
N GLU A 88 -2.01 8.39 13.63
CA GLU A 88 -0.76 8.38 14.43
C GLU A 88 -0.39 7.02 15.05
N VAL A 89 -0.92 5.91 14.51
CA VAL A 89 -0.66 4.53 14.97
C VAL A 89 0.66 4.00 14.41
N VAL A 90 1.03 4.42 13.20
CA VAL A 90 2.30 4.07 12.57
C VAL A 90 2.99 5.32 12.04
N SER A 91 4.31 5.35 12.09
CA SER A 91 5.10 6.47 11.55
C SER A 91 5.04 6.51 10.03
N GLU A 92 5.12 7.72 9.45
CA GLU A 92 5.14 7.94 8.00
C GLU A 92 6.29 7.18 7.31
N GLU A 93 7.42 6.97 7.99
CA GLU A 93 8.55 6.17 7.48
C GLU A 93 8.15 4.73 7.11
N VAL A 94 7.25 4.10 7.88
CA VAL A 94 6.78 2.73 7.66
C VAL A 94 5.88 2.68 6.42
N MET A 95 5.08 3.73 6.24
CA MET A 95 4.26 3.90 5.05
C MET A 95 5.15 4.11 3.82
N GLN A 96 6.18 4.95 3.92
CA GLN A 96 7.14 5.22 2.85
C GLN A 96 7.98 3.98 2.49
N GLU A 97 8.33 3.11 3.43
CA GLU A 97 9.01 1.84 3.12
C GLU A 97 8.11 0.90 2.30
N SER A 98 6.81 0.91 2.59
CA SER A 98 5.83 0.03 1.94
C SER A 98 5.51 0.47 0.51
N VAL A 99 5.55 1.77 0.21
CA VAL A 99 5.38 2.35 -1.13
C VAL A 99 6.72 2.42 -1.90
N GLY A 100 7.80 2.69 -1.17
CA GLY A 100 9.06 3.24 -1.71
C GLY A 100 10.06 2.22 -2.23
N LYS A 101 9.67 0.96 -2.46
CA LYS A 101 10.50 -0.02 -3.18
C LYS A 101 10.17 -0.13 -4.67
N SER A 102 8.95 0.22 -5.09
CA SER A 102 8.59 0.30 -6.52
C SER A 102 8.95 1.65 -7.15
N GLY A 103 9.00 2.73 -6.35
CA GLY A 103 9.32 4.08 -6.82
C GLY A 103 10.77 4.55 -6.62
N ARG A 104 11.62 3.77 -5.93
CA ARG A 104 13.06 4.01 -5.91
C ARG A 104 13.72 3.03 -6.84
N ASP A 105 13.76 3.39 -8.11
CA ASP A 105 14.88 3.07 -8.95
C ASP A 105 16.05 3.98 -8.54
N PRO A 106 17.08 3.48 -7.80
CA PRO A 106 18.31 4.23 -7.59
C PRO A 106 19.19 4.29 -8.86
N ASP A 107 18.74 3.75 -10.00
CA ASP A 107 19.50 3.59 -11.25
C ASP A 107 19.20 4.68 -12.31
N SER A 108 18.57 5.80 -11.95
CA SER A 108 18.62 7.01 -12.80
C SER A 108 19.95 7.77 -12.73
N ARG A 109 21.04 7.11 -12.29
CA ARG A 109 22.43 7.56 -12.46
C ARG A 109 23.14 6.71 -13.52
N GLY A 110 22.69 6.80 -14.77
CA GLY A 110 23.28 6.03 -15.85
C GLY A 110 23.06 6.61 -17.24
N ALA A 111 23.90 7.60 -17.60
CA ALA A 111 24.33 7.92 -18.96
C ALA A 111 23.33 8.49 -19.98
N GLY A 112 23.62 9.71 -20.47
CA GLY A 112 22.94 10.29 -21.63
C GLY A 112 23.48 11.66 -22.07
N HIS A 113 24.71 11.68 -22.57
CA HIS A 113 25.28 12.65 -23.54
C HIS A 113 24.96 14.16 -23.45
N GLY A 114 26.00 14.93 -23.11
CA GLY A 114 26.07 16.37 -23.37
C GLY A 114 27.46 16.96 -23.19
N ARG A 115 28.54 16.22 -23.51
CA ARG A 115 29.88 16.82 -23.59
C ARG A 115 29.93 17.71 -24.84
N TYR A 116 29.74 19.01 -24.65
CA TYR A 116 30.21 20.00 -25.62
C TYR A 116 31.73 19.87 -25.77
N PRO A 117 32.28 19.71 -26.99
CA PRO A 117 33.72 19.79 -27.17
C PRO A 117 34.18 21.25 -26.96
N PRO A 118 35.34 21.48 -26.33
CA PRO A 118 35.90 22.82 -26.19
C PRO A 118 36.27 23.38 -27.57
N ALA A 119 35.87 24.63 -27.82
CA ALA A 119 36.19 25.38 -29.02
C ALA A 119 37.71 25.38 -29.27
N LYS A 120 38.12 24.88 -30.43
CA LYS A 120 39.50 25.02 -30.91
C LYS A 120 39.69 26.48 -31.33
N SER A 121 40.32 27.27 -30.48
CA SER A 121 40.98 28.52 -30.89
C SER A 121 42.06 28.16 -31.92
N HIS A 122 42.01 28.78 -33.08
CA HIS A 122 43.07 28.78 -34.08
C HIS A 122 43.51 30.23 -34.32
N PRO A 123 44.78 30.44 -34.74
CA PRO A 123 45.56 31.65 -34.51
C PRO A 123 45.09 32.89 -35.27
#